data_AF-A0A7S0VR01-F1
#
_entry.id   AF-A0A7S0VR01-F1
#
_cell.length_a   1.000
_cell.length_b   1.000
_cell.length_c   1.000
_cell.angle_alpha   90.00
_cell.angle_beta   90.00
_cell.angle_gamma   90.00
#
_symmetry.space_group_name_H-M   'P 1'
#
loop_
_entity.id
_entity.type
_entity.pdbx_description
1 polymer ?
#
loop_
_entity_poly.entity_id
_entity_poly.type
_entity_poly.pdbx_seq_one_letter_code
_entity_poly.pdbx_strand_id
1 'polypeptide(L)'
;AWVSNHWGHSSWLQLDTGRVQSVAGVVTQGMGRHWWGYPYNRYRVTAFKVQVSSDGHKWRWVECGRIFDGNRDTQSHKRTEFTRPVKARYVRIYPHSWYWGPA
;
A
#
# COMPACT_ATOMS: atom_id res chain seq x y z
N ALA A 1 10.26 5.99 0.40
CA ALA A 1 9.61 4.72 0.05
C ALA A 1 9.78 3.75 1.23
N TRP A 2 8.84 2.83 1.45
CA TRP A 2 8.89 1.91 2.59
C TRP A 2 9.42 0.53 2.16
N VAL A 3 10.67 0.24 2.49
CA VAL A 3 11.27 -1.07 2.19
C VAL A 3 11.03 -1.99 3.36
N SER A 4 10.33 -3.11 3.13
CA SER A 4 10.22 -4.15 4.15
C SER A 4 11.47 -5.03 4.15
N ASN A 5 12.09 -5.23 5.31
CA ASN A 5 13.21 -6.17 5.48
C ASN A 5 12.76 -7.65 5.49
N HIS A 6 11.47 -7.94 5.38
CA HIS A 6 10.94 -9.30 5.40
C HIS A 6 10.15 -9.59 4.13
N TRP A 7 10.68 -10.51 3.33
CA TRP A 7 10.15 -11.02 2.05
C TRP A 7 8.89 -11.89 2.18
N GLY A 8 8.16 -11.76 3.30
CA GLY A 8 6.95 -12.51 3.59
C GLY A 8 5.70 -11.70 3.24
N HIS A 9 4.63 -12.39 2.85
CA HIS A 9 3.29 -11.83 2.60
C HIS A 9 2.63 -11.23 3.86
N SER A 10 3.33 -11.24 5.00
CA SER A 10 2.90 -10.75 6.31
C SER A 10 3.30 -9.30 6.59
N SER A 11 4.17 -8.70 5.76
CA SER A 11 4.63 -7.33 5.93
C SER A 11 3.59 -6.33 5.43
N TRP A 12 3.22 -5.33 6.23
CA TRP A 12 2.26 -4.29 5.87
C TRP A 12 2.73 -2.89 6.27
N LEU A 13 2.23 -1.88 5.56
CA LEU A 13 2.33 -0.47 5.94
C LEU A 13 1.02 -0.03 6.59
N GLN A 14 1.06 0.54 7.79
CA GLN A 14 -0.12 1.09 8.47
C GLN A 14 -0.06 2.60 8.49
N LEU A 15 -1.20 3.21 8.19
CA LEU A 15 -1.45 4.63 8.35
C LEU A 15 -2.53 4.83 9.40
N ASP A 16 -2.30 5.76 10.33
CA ASP A 16 -3.30 6.27 11.27
C ASP A 16 -3.67 7.69 10.84
N THR A 17 -4.96 7.91 10.59
CA THR A 17 -5.48 9.21 10.18
C THR A 17 -5.95 10.09 11.35
N GLY A 18 -5.76 9.62 12.60
CA GLY A 18 -6.05 10.33 13.84
C GLY A 18 -7.51 10.22 14.31
N ARG A 19 -8.47 10.12 13.39
CA ARG A 19 -9.91 9.96 13.68
C ARG A 19 -10.60 9.11 12.62
N VAL A 20 -11.77 8.57 12.94
CA VAL A 20 -12.58 7.84 11.96
C VAL A 20 -13.09 8.82 10.90
N GLN A 21 -12.75 8.56 9.64
CA GLN A 21 -13.16 9.37 8.50
C GLN A 21 -13.47 8.51 7.26
N SER A 22 -13.99 9.15 6.22
CA SER A 22 -14.26 8.50 4.94
C SER A 22 -12.97 8.34 4.15
N VAL A 23 -12.56 7.10 3.89
CA VAL A 23 -11.40 6.76 3.07
C VAL A 23 -11.89 6.27 1.72
N ALA A 24 -11.63 7.04 0.67
CA ALA A 24 -12.07 6.72 -0.70
C ALA A 24 -11.08 5.84 -1.47
N GLY A 25 -9.86 5.69 -0.99
CA GLY A 25 -8.81 4.97 -1.70
C GLY A 25 -7.43 5.22 -1.10
N VAL A 26 -6.40 4.79 -1.82
CA VAL A 26 -5.00 4.99 -1.47
C VAL A 26 -4.22 5.53 -2.68
N VAL A 27 -3.22 6.35 -2.41
CA VAL A 27 -2.26 6.80 -3.43
C VAL A 27 -0.92 6.16 -3.09
N THR A 28 -0.35 5.43 -4.04
CA THR A 28 0.96 4.78 -3.88
C THR A 28 1.98 5.40 -4.84
N GLN A 29 3.22 5.55 -4.37
CA GLN A 29 4.34 6.01 -5.18
C GLN A 29 5.46 4.97 -5.11
N GLY A 30 6.10 4.72 -6.26
CA GLY A 30 7.33 3.94 -6.29
C GLY A 30 8.53 4.72 -5.74
N MET A 31 9.68 4.07 -5.65
CA MET A 31 10.91 4.75 -5.26
C MET A 31 11.52 5.48 -6.47
N GLY A 32 11.36 6.80 -6.51
CA GLY A 32 12.12 7.67 -7.40
C GLY A 32 13.61 7.55 -7.11
N ARG A 33 14.39 7.15 -8.12
CA ARG A 33 15.87 7.06 -8.15
C ARG A 33 16.48 8.27 -7.39
N HIS A 34 17.24 8.11 -6.31
CA HIS A 34 18.67 7.86 -6.32
C HIS A 34 19.19 7.77 -4.86
N TRP A 35 19.55 6.59 -4.37
CA TRP A 35 20.49 6.47 -3.24
C TRP A 35 21.72 5.75 -3.77
N TRP A 36 22.81 6.50 -3.93
CA TRP A 36 24.18 6.04 -4.23
C TRP A 36 24.36 5.00 -5.35
N GLY A 37 24.19 5.40 -6.61
CA GLY A 37 24.80 4.72 -7.77
C GLY A 37 24.29 3.30 -8.09
N TYR A 38 23.47 2.69 -7.25
CA TYR A 38 22.86 1.38 -7.46
C TYR A 38 21.53 1.48 -8.23
N PRO A 39 21.23 0.60 -9.19
CA PRO A 39 19.97 0.60 -9.92
C PRO A 39 18.81 0.04 -9.07
N TYR A 40 18.43 0.73 -7.99
CA TYR A 40 17.23 0.45 -7.19
C TYR A 40 15.91 0.79 -7.93
N ASN A 41 15.96 1.05 -9.24
CA ASN A 41 14.79 1.44 -10.05
C ASN A 41 13.80 0.30 -10.33
N ARG A 42 14.00 -0.86 -9.71
CA ARG A 42 13.18 -2.07 -9.93
C ARG A 42 12.28 -2.39 -8.76
N TYR A 43 12.54 -1.89 -7.55
CA TYR A 43 11.73 -2.16 -6.36
C TYR A 43 10.40 -1.42 -6.46
N ARG A 44 9.30 -2.17 -6.53
CA ARG A 44 7.94 -1.63 -6.56
C ARG A 44 6.91 -2.69 -6.20
N VAL A 45 5.86 -2.26 -5.52
CA VAL A 45 4.64 -3.05 -5.31
C VAL A 45 3.78 -2.95 -6.58
N THR A 46 3.56 -4.08 -7.24
CA THR A 46 2.76 -4.17 -8.49
C THR A 46 1.31 -4.54 -8.23
N ALA A 47 1.02 -5.15 -7.09
CA ALA A 47 -0.34 -5.38 -6.61
C ALA A 47 -0.39 -5.40 -5.08
N PHE A 48 -1.51 -5.00 -4.50
CA PHE A 48 -1.69 -4.97 -3.05
C PHE A 48 -3.14 -5.22 -2.64
N LYS A 49 -3.35 -5.54 -1.36
CA LYS A 49 -4.65 -5.60 -0.70
C LYS A 49 -4.71 -4.57 0.42
N VAL A 50 -5.92 -4.16 0.80
CA VAL A 50 -6.12 -3.17 1.86
C VAL A 50 -6.99 -3.72 2.98
N GLN A 51 -6.53 -3.58 4.22
CA GLN A 51 -7.40 -3.69 5.40
C GLN A 51 -7.64 -2.34 6.03
N VAL A 52 -8.79 -2.20 6.66
CA VAL A 52 -9.15 -1.00 7.42
C VAL A 52 -9.68 -1.35 8.80
N SER A 53 -9.51 -0.41 9.74
CA SER A 53 -10.03 -0.51 11.10
C SER A 53 -10.45 0.86 11.62
N SER A 54 -11.46 0.88 12.50
CA SER A 54 -11.85 2.07 13.28
C SER A 54 -11.18 2.11 14.65
N ASP A 55 -10.79 0.96 15.21
CA ASP A 55 -10.33 0.80 16.59
C ASP A 55 -8.88 0.29 16.71
N GLY A 56 -8.25 -0.09 15.59
CA GLY A 56 -6.89 -0.64 15.55
C GLY A 56 -6.80 -2.13 15.92
N HIS A 57 -7.90 -2.75 16.37
CA HIS A 57 -7.94 -4.12 16.87
C HIS A 57 -8.69 -5.04 15.91
N LYS A 58 -9.88 -4.61 15.44
CA LYS A 58 -10.70 -5.34 14.48
C LYS A 58 -10.43 -4.83 13.09
N TRP A 59 -9.96 -5.72 12.23
CA TRP A 59 -9.59 -5.41 10.86
C TRP A 59 -10.52 -6.10 9.88
N ARG A 60 -10.87 -5.41 8.80
CA ARG A 60 -11.63 -5.99 7.68
C ARG A 60 -10.99 -5.65 6.36
N TRP A 61 -11.07 -6.58 5.43
CA TRP A 61 -10.64 -6.36 4.05
C TRP A 61 -11.58 -5.39 3.34
N VAL A 62 -10.99 -4.47 2.57
CA VAL A 62 -11.74 -3.66 1.61
C VAL A 62 -12.16 -4.55 0.44
N GLU A 63 -13.41 -4.41 -0.01
CA GLU A 63 -13.97 -5.14 -1.16
C GLU A 63 -13.70 -6.65 -1.12
N CYS A 64 -13.97 -7.28 0.03
CA CYS A 64 -13.78 -8.73 0.23
C CYS A 64 -12.37 -9.23 -0.07
N GLY A 65 -11.35 -8.37 0.07
CA GLY A 65 -9.95 -8.73 -0.18
C GLY A 65 -9.55 -8.62 -1.65
N ARG A 66 -10.25 -7.78 -2.42
CA ARG A 66 -9.88 -7.40 -3.79
C ARG A 66 -8.40 -7.05 -3.87
N ILE A 67 -7.78 -7.54 -4.94
CA ILE A 67 -6.41 -7.17 -5.32
C ILE A 67 -6.49 -5.88 -6.15
N PHE A 68 -5.76 -4.87 -5.71
CA PHE A 68 -5.63 -3.60 -6.39
C PHE A 68 -4.32 -3.54 -7.16
N ASP A 69 -4.35 -2.91 -8.33
CA ASP A 69 -3.14 -2.72 -9.13
C ASP A 69 -2.25 -1.64 -8.50
N GLY A 70 -1.01 -2.01 -8.19
CA GLY A 70 0.04 -1.11 -7.72
C GLY A 70 0.74 -0.34 -8.85
N ASN A 71 1.90 0.22 -8.53
CA ASN A 71 2.65 1.11 -9.42
C ASN A 71 3.21 0.34 -10.63
N ARG A 72 3.05 0.92 -11.83
CA ARG A 72 3.61 0.39 -13.08
C ARG A 72 5.01 0.95 -13.38
N ASP A 73 5.37 2.06 -12.77
CA ASP A 73 6.66 2.71 -12.85
C ASP A 73 7.09 3.24 -11.47
N THR A 74 8.32 3.74 -11.36
CA THR A 74 8.91 4.15 -10.09
C THR A 74 8.70 5.63 -9.74
N GLN A 75 8.06 6.41 -10.61
CA GLN A 75 8.00 7.88 -10.47
C GLN A 75 6.56 8.39 -10.35
N SER A 76 5.59 7.72 -10.96
CA SER A 76 4.20 8.15 -10.99
C SER A 76 3.48 7.86 -9.67
N HIS A 77 2.70 8.84 -9.20
CA HIS A 77 1.66 8.62 -8.21
C HIS A 77 0.54 7.81 -8.85
N LYS A 78 0.24 6.65 -8.30
CA LYS A 78 -0.92 5.88 -8.71
C LYS A 78 -2.03 6.01 -7.68
N ARG A 79 -3.12 6.67 -8.08
CA ARG A 79 -4.35 6.71 -7.31
C ARG A 79 -5.14 5.43 -7.54
N THR A 80 -5.47 4.74 -6.45
CA THR A 80 -6.33 3.56 -6.44
C THR A 80 -7.56 3.89 -5.63
N GLU A 81 -8.72 3.93 -6.27
CA GLU A 81 -9.99 4.21 -5.63
C GLU A 81 -10.69 2.90 -5.24
N PHE A 82 -11.38 2.94 -4.10
CA PHE A 82 -12.33 1.92 -3.73
C PHE A 82 -13.64 2.19 -4.48
N THR A 83 -14.34 1.12 -4.84
CA THR A 83 -15.67 1.13 -5.43
C THR A 83 -16.67 1.92 -4.57
N ARG A 84 -16.49 1.85 -3.24
CA ARG A 84 -17.25 2.67 -2.28
C ARG A 84 -16.31 3.18 -1.18
N PRO A 85 -16.41 4.45 -0.77
CA PRO A 85 -15.66 4.94 0.38
C PRO A 85 -15.95 4.13 1.64
N VAL A 86 -14.93 3.92 2.47
CA VAL A 86 -15.03 3.16 3.72
C VAL A 86 -14.78 4.06 4.92
N LYS A 87 -15.60 3.95 5.98
CA LYS A 87 -15.29 4.61 7.26
C LYS A 87 -14.19 3.85 7.99
N ALA A 88 -13.09 4.53 8.29
CA ALA A 88 -11.93 3.97 8.98
C ALA A 88 -11.08 5.06 9.63
N ARG A 89 -10.29 4.69 10.64
CA ARG A 89 -9.20 5.50 11.18
C ARG A 89 -7.84 4.99 10.72
N TYR A 90 -7.69 3.66 10.70
CA TYR A 90 -6.47 2.96 10.34
C TYR A 90 -6.60 2.28 8.99
N VAL A 91 -5.54 2.34 8.19
CA VAL A 91 -5.45 1.71 6.87
C VAL A 91 -4.16 0.89 6.84
N ARG A 92 -4.25 -0.38 6.46
CA ARG A 92 -3.09 -1.25 6.22
C ARG A 92 -3.01 -1.63 4.75
N ILE A 93 -1.86 -1.40 4.14
CA ILE A 93 -1.54 -1.82 2.78
C ILE A 93 -0.67 -3.06 2.86
N TYR A 94 -1.16 -4.16 2.27
CA TYR A 94 -0.48 -5.44 2.19
C TYR A 94 0.03 -5.65 0.76
N PRO A 95 1.34 -5.64 0.51
CA PRO A 95 1.89 -6.03 -0.78
C PRO A 95 1.44 -7.45 -1.14
N HIS A 96 0.95 -7.65 -2.36
CA HIS A 96 0.53 -8.94 -2.87
C HIS A 96 1.53 -9.48 -3.91
N SER A 97 2.04 -8.59 -4.77
CA SER A 97 3.12 -8.89 -5.71
C SER A 97 4.05 -7.68 -5.86
N TRP A 98 5.31 -7.94 -6.15
CA TRP A 98 6.34 -6.93 -6.30
C TRP A 98 7.38 -7.32 -7.36
N TYR A 99 8.10 -6.33 -7.87
CA TYR A 99 9.29 -6.55 -8.69
C TYR A 99 10.53 -6.29 -7.83
N TRP A 100 11.42 -7.27 -7.68
CA TRP A 100 12.63 -7.26 -6.85
C TRP A 100 12.47 -6.97 -5.34
N GLY A 101 11.32 -6.46 -4.85
CA GLY A 101 10.96 -6.29 -3.43
C GLY A 101 9.94 -5.15 -3.24
N PRO A 102 9.21 -5.09 -2.11
CA PRO A 102 8.42 -3.90 -1.74
C PRO A 102 9.38 -2.74 -1.41
N ALA A 103 9.09 -1.55 -1.95
CA ALA A 103 9.96 -0.36 -1.89
C ALA A 103 9.46 0.73 -0.97
#